data_AF-A0A8C8D8G2-F1
#
_entry.id   AF-A0A8C8D8G2-F1
#
_cell.length_a   1.000
_cell.length_b   1.000
_cell.length_c   1.000
_cell.angle_alpha   90.00
_cell.angle_beta   90.00
_cell.angle_gamma   90.00
#
_symmetry.space_group_name_H-M   'P 1'
#
loop_
_entity.id
_entity.type
_entity.pdbx_description
1 polymer ?
#
loop_
_entity_poly.entity_id
_entity_poly.type
_entity_poly.pdbx_seq_one_letter_code
_entity_poly.pdbx_strand_id
1 'polypeptide(L)'
;MATNRERQVGQVGHMTGFPPAVYPFAFNSMRNHSSFDLLANSSLFGRFSTDLPKEMAALSVETQSTSSEEMVPSSPSPPPPPRIYKPCFVCQDKSSGYHYGVSSCEGCKGFFRRSIQKNMVYTCHRDKNCQINKVTRNRCQYCRLQKCFEVGMSKEAVRNDRNKKKKDVKEELVPPESYELSGELEELVNKVSKAHQDTFPSLLQLGKYHTNSSAEQRVQLDLGLWDKFSELSTKCIIKIVEFAKRLPGFTTLTIADQITLLKSACLDILMLRICTRYTPEQDTMTFSDGLTLNRTQMHNAGFGPLTDLVFAFAGQLLPLEMDDTETGLLSAISLISGDRMDLEEPQKVDKLQEPLLEALKIYARRRRPNKPHMFPRMLMKITDLRGISTKGAERALTLKMEIPGPMPPLIREMLENPEAFEDQTESSGESSPPEEGVMATDWTRES
;
A
#
# COMPACT_ATOMS: atom_id res chain seq x y z
N MET A 1 -51.14 35.91 -9.44
CA MET A 1 -52.20 35.77 -8.42
C MET A 1 -51.77 34.61 -7.53
N ALA A 2 -51.08 34.77 -6.40
CA ALA A 2 -50.91 35.91 -5.50
C ALA A 2 -52.20 36.31 -4.73
N THR A 3 -52.25 35.84 -3.48
CA THR A 3 -53.07 36.35 -2.36
C THR A 3 -52.23 36.25 -1.09
N ASN A 4 -52.34 37.23 -0.17
CA ASN A 4 -51.42 37.41 0.95
C ASN A 4 -52.15 38.04 2.17
N ARG A 5 -51.80 37.64 3.40
CA ARG A 5 -52.15 38.25 4.71
C ARG A 5 -51.41 37.48 5.83
N GLU A 6 -50.72 38.05 6.82
CA GLU A 6 -50.98 39.20 7.74
C GLU A 6 -52.20 38.98 8.65
N ARG A 7 -52.25 39.27 9.97
CA ARG A 7 -51.36 39.81 11.04
C ARG A 7 -52.09 39.56 12.42
N GLN A 8 -51.64 39.80 13.67
CA GLN A 8 -50.44 40.43 14.30
C GLN A 8 -50.26 39.97 15.78
N VAL A 9 -49.01 39.89 16.27
CA VAL A 9 -48.44 40.32 17.60
C VAL A 9 -49.29 40.42 18.89
N GLY A 10 -48.73 39.96 20.03
CA GLY A 10 -49.10 40.33 21.42
C GLY A 10 -47.90 40.23 22.41
N GLN A 11 -47.88 40.96 23.53
CA GLN A 11 -46.68 41.19 24.38
C GLN A 11 -46.83 40.92 25.90
N VAL A 12 -45.77 40.31 26.47
CA VAL A 12 -45.04 40.65 27.74
C VAL A 12 -45.77 40.73 29.10
N GLY A 13 -45.17 40.05 30.12
CA GLY A 13 -45.35 40.24 31.58
C GLY A 13 -44.16 39.66 32.35
N HIS A 14 -43.85 40.10 33.59
CA HIS A 14 -42.54 39.85 34.24
C HIS A 14 -42.58 39.86 35.80
N MET A 15 -41.63 39.17 36.48
CA MET A 15 -41.32 39.18 37.95
C MET A 15 -42.34 38.49 38.90
N THR A 16 -42.02 37.95 40.11
CA THR A 16 -40.78 37.65 40.87
C THR A 16 -41.08 36.64 42.03
N GLY A 17 -40.11 35.81 42.49
CA GLY A 17 -40.22 35.08 43.78
C GLY A 17 -39.24 33.90 44.00
N PHE A 18 -38.70 33.74 45.23
CA PHE A 18 -37.71 32.75 45.74
C PHE A 18 -37.88 32.65 47.30
N PRO A 19 -37.20 31.79 48.12
CA PRO A 19 -36.28 30.64 47.89
C PRO A 19 -36.67 29.34 48.71
N PRO A 20 -35.84 28.63 49.52
CA PRO A 20 -35.04 27.44 49.09
C PRO A 20 -35.06 26.14 49.98
N ALA A 21 -34.59 25.03 49.39
CA ALA A 21 -33.87 23.87 50.01
C ALA A 21 -33.20 23.08 48.84
N VAL A 22 -31.90 22.76 48.70
CA VAL A 22 -30.75 22.48 49.61
C VAL A 22 -30.95 21.12 50.33
N TYR A 23 -30.17 20.04 50.17
CA TYR A 23 -28.71 19.87 49.90
C TYR A 23 -28.39 18.69 48.89
N PRO A 24 -27.14 18.17 48.66
CA PRO A 24 -26.68 17.85 47.30
C PRO A 24 -26.26 16.40 47.00
N PHE A 25 -26.04 16.10 45.70
CA PHE A 25 -24.97 15.20 45.23
C PHE A 25 -24.36 15.75 43.92
N ALA A 26 -23.08 15.48 43.67
CA ALA A 26 -22.30 16.13 42.61
C ALA A 26 -22.20 15.30 41.31
N PHE A 27 -22.41 15.95 40.16
CA PHE A 27 -22.12 15.39 38.85
C PHE A 27 -20.61 15.46 38.55
N ASN A 28 -19.93 14.32 38.52
CA ASN A 28 -18.58 14.22 37.96
C ASN A 28 -18.67 13.86 36.47
N SER A 29 -18.26 14.79 35.60
CA SER A 29 -18.24 14.56 34.15
C SER A 29 -16.99 13.78 33.75
N MET A 30 -17.12 12.48 33.50
CA MET A 30 -16.06 11.69 32.87
C MET A 30 -16.13 11.85 31.34
N ARG A 31 -15.15 12.56 30.77
CA ARG A 31 -14.89 12.52 29.33
C ARG A 31 -14.25 11.18 28.95
N ASN A 32 -15.01 10.33 28.27
CA ASN A 32 -14.41 9.25 27.48
C ASN A 32 -13.71 9.88 26.26
N HIS A 33 -12.38 9.92 26.27
CA HIS A 33 -11.60 10.30 25.10
C HIS A 33 -11.53 9.15 24.08
N SER A 34 -11.72 9.46 22.81
CA SER A 34 -11.54 8.49 21.72
C SER A 34 -10.05 8.28 21.43
N SER A 35 -9.66 7.10 20.94
CA SER A 35 -8.25 6.80 20.64
C SER A 35 -7.70 7.55 19.41
N PHE A 36 -8.56 8.12 18.56
CA PHE A 36 -8.16 8.92 17.39
C PHE A 36 -7.38 10.21 17.74
N ASP A 37 -7.62 10.83 18.91
CA ASP A 37 -6.93 12.07 19.33
C ASP A 37 -5.39 11.91 19.34
N LEU A 38 -4.90 10.70 19.65
CA LEU A 38 -3.47 10.37 19.74
C LEU A 38 -2.76 10.26 18.38
N LEU A 39 -3.50 10.20 17.26
CA LEU A 39 -2.95 10.23 15.90
C LEU A 39 -3.05 11.60 15.22
N ALA A 40 -3.65 12.59 15.89
CA ALA A 40 -3.83 13.96 15.42
C ALA A 40 -2.76 14.94 15.93
N ASN A 41 -2.20 14.72 17.13
CA ASN A 41 -1.25 15.65 17.78
C ASN A 41 0.14 15.04 17.97
N SER A 42 1.06 15.30 17.03
CA SER A 42 2.49 14.94 17.13
C SER A 42 3.40 16.18 17.21
N SER A 43 3.15 17.04 18.18
CA SER A 43 3.90 18.29 18.44
C SER A 43 4.84 18.21 19.67
N LEU A 44 5.23 17.00 20.08
CA LEU A 44 6.14 16.75 21.21
C LEU A 44 7.35 15.87 20.81
N PHE A 45 8.27 16.46 20.04
CA PHE A 45 9.69 16.09 20.08
C PHE A 45 10.54 17.35 20.27
N GLY A 46 10.35 18.00 21.42
CA GLY A 46 11.17 19.10 21.88
C GLY A 46 12.57 18.61 22.27
N ARG A 47 13.58 19.35 21.80
CA ARG A 47 15.01 19.30 22.17
C ARG A 47 15.36 18.50 23.44
N PHE A 48 16.21 17.49 23.28
CA PHE A 48 17.24 17.20 24.28
C PHE A 48 18.61 17.49 23.67
N SER A 49 19.36 18.40 24.32
CA SER A 49 20.80 18.54 24.08
C SER A 49 21.51 17.29 24.63
N THR A 50 22.57 16.87 23.94
CA THR A 50 23.59 15.98 24.50
C THR A 50 24.95 16.60 24.24
N ASP A 51 25.44 17.34 25.23
CA ASP A 51 26.79 17.87 25.24
C ASP A 51 27.79 16.74 25.53
N LEU A 52 28.82 16.60 24.69
CA LEU A 52 30.16 16.05 24.98
C LEU A 52 31.07 16.43 23.75
N PRO A 53 32.41 16.43 23.86
CA PRO A 53 33.15 17.59 23.35
C PRO A 53 33.88 17.31 22.04
N LYS A 54 34.00 18.34 21.20
CA LYS A 54 34.95 18.37 20.08
C LYS A 54 36.21 19.12 20.50
N GLU A 55 37.17 18.40 21.05
CA GLU A 55 38.57 18.86 21.12
C GLU A 55 39.43 18.22 20.02
N MET A 56 40.60 18.82 19.78
CA MET A 56 41.69 18.30 18.93
C MET A 56 41.37 18.07 17.43
N ALA A 57 41.06 19.15 16.71
CA ALA A 57 41.24 19.23 15.25
C ALA A 57 41.68 20.63 14.78
N ALA A 58 42.49 21.34 15.57
CA ALA A 58 42.90 22.72 15.30
C ALA A 58 44.36 23.00 15.74
N LEU A 59 45.32 22.46 14.98
CA LEU A 59 46.73 22.87 15.03
C LEU A 59 47.23 23.11 13.60
N SER A 60 46.96 24.31 13.10
CA SER A 60 47.58 24.83 11.87
C SER A 60 49.04 25.14 12.17
N VAL A 61 49.95 24.24 11.81
CA VAL A 61 51.39 24.50 11.89
C VAL A 61 51.82 25.32 10.68
N GLU A 62 52.14 26.60 10.90
CA GLU A 62 52.71 27.47 9.87
C GLU A 62 54.15 27.03 9.54
N THR A 63 54.32 26.22 8.50
CA THR A 63 55.64 25.98 7.90
C THR A 63 55.90 27.00 6.80
N GLN A 64 56.60 28.09 7.15
CA GLN A 64 57.06 29.07 6.16
C GLN A 64 58.03 28.42 5.18
N SER A 65 57.79 28.61 3.87
CA SER A 65 58.64 28.08 2.80
C SER A 65 59.78 29.05 2.48
N THR A 66 60.97 28.53 2.21
CA THR A 66 62.07 29.23 1.56
C THR A 66 62.74 28.30 0.51
N SER A 67 63.62 28.85 -0.33
CA SER A 67 64.33 28.19 -1.45
C SER A 67 63.56 28.04 -2.78
N SER A 68 63.69 29.09 -3.60
CA SER A 68 64.02 29.15 -5.04
C SER A 68 63.79 27.94 -5.99
N GLU A 69 63.22 28.25 -7.16
CA GLU A 69 63.72 27.96 -8.55
C GLU A 69 64.36 26.58 -8.83
N GLU A 70 63.90 25.75 -9.78
CA GLU A 70 63.62 26.00 -11.21
C GLU A 70 62.51 25.09 -11.80
N MET A 71 62.15 25.27 -13.08
CA MET A 71 61.17 24.43 -13.81
C MET A 71 61.82 23.53 -14.87
N VAL A 72 61.52 22.21 -14.83
CA VAL A 72 61.82 21.27 -15.94
C VAL A 72 60.57 20.43 -16.26
N PRO A 73 60.01 20.49 -17.48
CA PRO A 73 58.83 19.72 -17.85
C PRO A 73 59.19 18.28 -18.25
N SER A 74 58.65 17.29 -17.53
CA SER A 74 58.80 15.87 -17.86
C SER A 74 57.96 15.47 -19.08
N SER A 75 58.53 14.62 -19.95
CA SER A 75 57.89 14.23 -21.21
C SER A 75 56.65 13.33 -21.00
N PRO A 76 55.60 13.44 -21.84
CA PRO A 76 54.38 12.65 -21.69
C PRO A 76 54.61 11.17 -22.01
N SER A 77 54.11 10.29 -21.13
CA SER A 77 54.17 8.84 -21.33
C SER A 77 53.33 8.39 -22.53
N PRO A 78 53.73 7.32 -23.25
CA PRO A 78 52.95 6.81 -24.38
C PRO A 78 51.58 6.28 -23.93
N PRO A 79 50.53 6.40 -24.76
CA PRO A 79 49.19 5.96 -24.40
C PRO A 79 49.13 4.43 -24.24
N PRO A 80 48.38 3.90 -23.26
CA PRO A 80 48.28 2.46 -23.03
C PRO A 80 47.62 1.74 -24.22
N PRO A 81 48.04 0.51 -24.56
CA PRO A 81 47.51 -0.22 -25.70
C PRO A 81 45.99 -0.47 -25.57
N PRO A 82 45.25 -0.52 -26.70
CA PRO A 82 43.80 -0.61 -26.69
C PRO A 82 43.34 -1.92 -26.03
N ARG A 83 42.58 -1.80 -24.92
CA ARG A 83 42.07 -2.95 -24.15
C ARG A 83 41.16 -3.82 -25.03
N ILE A 84 41.63 -5.01 -25.38
CA ILE A 84 40.85 -5.99 -26.15
C ILE A 84 39.81 -6.64 -25.22
N TYR A 85 38.57 -6.17 -25.30
CA TYR A 85 37.45 -6.75 -24.56
C TYR A 85 36.96 -8.05 -25.21
N LYS A 86 36.58 -9.04 -24.38
CA LYS A 86 35.86 -10.25 -24.82
C LYS A 86 34.58 -9.86 -25.60
N PRO A 87 34.08 -10.68 -26.54
CA PRO A 87 32.85 -10.38 -27.28
C PRO A 87 31.63 -10.23 -26.35
N CYS A 88 30.58 -9.58 -26.85
CA CYS A 88 29.36 -9.34 -26.08
C CYS A 88 28.63 -10.66 -25.74
N PHE A 89 28.68 -11.11 -24.49
CA PHE A 89 28.14 -12.43 -24.10
C PHE A 89 26.65 -12.62 -24.41
N VAL A 90 25.88 -11.54 -24.54
CA VAL A 90 24.44 -11.56 -24.89
C VAL A 90 24.20 -11.86 -26.38
N CYS A 91 25.10 -11.48 -27.30
CA CYS A 91 24.82 -11.56 -28.75
C CYS A 91 26.04 -11.72 -29.70
N GLN A 92 27.23 -11.94 -29.15
CA GLN A 92 28.53 -12.09 -29.83
C GLN A 92 28.96 -10.95 -30.78
N ASP A 93 28.33 -9.78 -30.67
CA ASP A 93 28.78 -8.54 -31.34
C ASP A 93 30.01 -7.94 -30.62
N LYS A 94 30.72 -7.01 -31.28
CA LYS A 94 31.89 -6.33 -30.72
C LYS A 94 31.52 -5.62 -29.41
N SER A 95 32.21 -5.96 -28.33
CA SER A 95 32.01 -5.35 -27.01
C SER A 95 32.56 -3.92 -26.97
N SER A 96 31.93 -3.06 -26.17
CA SER A 96 32.42 -1.70 -25.85
C SER A 96 32.99 -1.60 -24.44
N GLY A 97 33.05 -2.73 -23.71
CA GLY A 97 33.53 -2.78 -22.32
C GLY A 97 32.65 -3.66 -21.44
N TYR A 98 32.86 -3.56 -20.13
CA TYR A 98 31.99 -4.18 -19.13
C TYR A 98 30.88 -3.19 -18.75
N HIS A 99 29.62 -3.62 -18.88
CA HIS A 99 28.44 -2.84 -18.50
C HIS A 99 27.52 -3.73 -17.66
N TYR A 100 27.05 -3.22 -16.52
CA TYR A 100 26.19 -3.97 -15.58
C TYR A 100 26.78 -5.32 -15.12
N GLY A 101 28.11 -5.39 -15.02
CA GLY A 101 28.87 -6.58 -14.62
C GLY A 101 29.50 -7.39 -15.76
N VAL A 102 28.99 -7.28 -17.00
CA VAL A 102 29.33 -8.22 -18.09
C VAL A 102 29.91 -7.54 -19.32
N SER A 103 30.77 -8.25 -20.07
CA SER A 103 31.25 -7.73 -21.35
C SER A 103 30.12 -7.66 -22.37
N SER A 104 29.83 -6.44 -22.86
CA SER A 104 28.68 -6.22 -23.74
C SER A 104 28.86 -5.04 -24.70
N CYS A 105 28.10 -5.08 -25.80
CA CYS A 105 28.04 -4.00 -26.76
C CYS A 105 27.01 -2.94 -26.35
N GLU A 106 27.18 -1.69 -26.81
CA GLU A 106 26.26 -0.57 -26.58
C GLU A 106 24.78 -0.94 -26.88
N GLY A 107 24.54 -1.79 -27.89
CA GLY A 107 23.20 -2.24 -28.25
C GLY A 107 22.53 -3.10 -27.17
N CYS A 108 23.26 -3.92 -26.42
CA CYS A 108 22.71 -4.73 -25.32
C CYS A 108 22.70 -3.98 -23.99
N LYS A 109 23.77 -3.23 -23.68
CA LYS A 109 23.81 -2.24 -22.58
C LYS A 109 22.62 -1.28 -22.62
N GLY A 110 22.40 -0.62 -23.76
CA GLY A 110 21.32 0.34 -23.95
C GLY A 110 19.93 -0.28 -23.99
N PHE A 111 19.81 -1.55 -24.41
CA PHE A 111 18.58 -2.33 -24.28
C PHE A 111 18.28 -2.62 -22.80
N PHE A 112 19.19 -3.32 -22.10
CA PHE A 112 19.04 -3.72 -20.71
C PHE A 112 18.71 -2.52 -19.80
N ARG A 113 19.45 -1.42 -19.92
CA ARG A 113 19.16 -0.18 -19.17
C ARG A 113 17.71 0.29 -19.36
N ARG A 114 17.20 0.35 -20.60
CA ARG A 114 15.81 0.79 -20.85
C ARG A 114 14.79 -0.21 -20.33
N SER A 115 15.09 -1.51 -20.41
CA SER A 115 14.23 -2.56 -19.86
C SER A 115 14.13 -2.45 -18.34
N ILE A 116 15.25 -2.27 -17.62
CA ILE A 116 15.24 -2.14 -16.16
C ILE A 116 14.63 -0.81 -15.69
N GLN A 117 15.05 0.33 -16.25
CA GLN A 117 14.58 1.66 -15.79
C GLN A 117 13.07 1.89 -16.01
N LYS A 118 12.44 1.18 -16.96
CA LYS A 118 10.98 1.19 -17.18
C LYS A 118 10.30 -0.10 -16.70
N ASN A 119 11.02 -0.96 -15.99
CA ASN A 119 10.61 -2.29 -15.50
C ASN A 119 9.88 -3.15 -16.58
N MET A 120 10.29 -3.01 -17.84
CA MET A 120 9.60 -3.50 -19.05
C MET A 120 9.31 -5.00 -19.01
N VAL A 121 8.06 -5.36 -19.30
CA VAL A 121 7.59 -6.74 -19.39
C VAL A 121 7.38 -7.10 -20.87
N TYR A 122 8.21 -8.01 -21.38
CA TYR A 122 8.16 -8.51 -22.76
C TYR A 122 7.46 -9.85 -22.85
N THR A 123 6.93 -10.18 -24.04
CA THR A 123 6.34 -11.50 -24.35
C THR A 123 7.17 -12.20 -25.41
N CYS A 124 7.29 -13.53 -25.33
CA CYS A 124 7.79 -14.36 -26.42
C CYS A 124 6.59 -14.95 -27.18
N HIS A 125 6.62 -14.90 -28.51
CA HIS A 125 5.60 -15.49 -29.39
C HIS A 125 6.11 -16.82 -30.00
N ARG A 126 6.92 -17.55 -29.21
CA ARG A 126 7.60 -18.83 -29.47
C ARG A 126 7.93 -19.47 -28.12
N ASP A 127 8.64 -20.59 -28.14
CA ASP A 127 8.97 -21.48 -27.00
C ASP A 127 10.03 -20.91 -26.03
N LYS A 128 10.08 -19.58 -25.84
CA LYS A 128 10.99 -18.83 -24.96
C LYS A 128 12.51 -19.06 -25.20
N ASN A 129 12.88 -19.75 -26.28
CA ASN A 129 14.23 -20.24 -26.59
C ASN A 129 14.93 -19.51 -27.77
N CYS A 130 14.46 -18.31 -28.15
CA CYS A 130 14.92 -17.63 -29.37
C CYS A 130 16.43 -17.31 -29.34
N GLN A 131 17.18 -17.88 -30.30
CA GLN A 131 18.61 -17.63 -30.49
C GLN A 131 18.95 -16.13 -30.64
N ILE A 132 19.84 -15.62 -29.78
CA ILE A 132 20.25 -14.20 -29.73
C ILE A 132 21.69 -14.04 -30.27
N ASN A 133 21.83 -13.47 -31.46
CA ASN A 133 23.10 -13.09 -32.05
C ASN A 133 23.03 -11.66 -32.65
N LYS A 134 24.14 -11.15 -33.20
CA LYS A 134 24.25 -9.80 -33.77
C LYS A 134 23.09 -9.42 -34.73
N VAL A 135 22.62 -10.37 -35.53
CA VAL A 135 21.52 -10.20 -36.51
C VAL A 135 20.16 -10.45 -35.86
N THR A 136 20.00 -11.50 -35.05
CA THR A 136 18.71 -11.93 -34.51
C THR A 136 18.26 -11.20 -33.25
N ARG A 137 19.16 -10.50 -32.54
CA ARG A 137 18.90 -9.89 -31.22
C ARG A 137 17.71 -8.92 -31.12
N ASN A 138 17.17 -8.43 -32.22
CA ASN A 138 15.99 -7.58 -32.22
C ASN A 138 14.67 -8.38 -32.43
N ARG A 139 14.73 -9.66 -32.84
CA ARG A 139 13.56 -10.49 -33.18
C ARG A 139 12.72 -10.92 -31.97
N CYS A 140 13.30 -10.98 -30.77
CA CYS A 140 12.56 -11.29 -29.54
C CYS A 140 13.16 -10.53 -28.35
N GLN A 141 12.41 -9.58 -27.80
CA GLN A 141 12.84 -8.78 -26.65
C GLN A 141 12.86 -9.60 -25.35
N TYR A 142 11.91 -10.52 -25.16
CA TYR A 142 11.86 -11.41 -24.00
C TYR A 142 13.13 -12.26 -23.87
N CYS A 143 13.46 -13.04 -24.92
CA CYS A 143 14.63 -13.92 -24.89
C CYS A 143 15.94 -13.12 -24.80
N ARG A 144 15.99 -11.89 -25.34
CA ARG A 144 17.15 -11.01 -25.18
C ARG A 144 17.31 -10.52 -23.73
N LEU A 145 16.23 -10.11 -23.06
CA LEU A 145 16.29 -9.64 -21.68
C LEU A 145 16.62 -10.78 -20.72
N GLN A 146 15.98 -11.93 -20.91
CA GLN A 146 16.30 -13.15 -20.18
C GLN A 146 17.78 -13.54 -20.41
N LYS A 147 18.29 -13.47 -21.65
CA LYS A 147 19.71 -13.73 -21.95
C LYS A 147 20.67 -12.71 -21.33
N CYS A 148 20.25 -11.46 -21.10
CA CYS A 148 21.03 -10.50 -20.32
C CYS A 148 21.20 -10.96 -18.87
N PHE A 149 20.13 -11.46 -18.23
CA PHE A 149 20.21 -11.99 -16.87
C PHE A 149 21.04 -13.29 -16.80
N GLU A 150 20.86 -14.23 -17.74
CA GLU A 150 21.64 -15.48 -17.79
C GLU A 150 23.16 -15.27 -17.82
N VAL A 151 23.63 -14.22 -18.51
CA VAL A 151 25.08 -13.92 -18.58
C VAL A 151 25.57 -13.06 -17.41
N GLY A 152 24.70 -12.71 -16.45
CA GLY A 152 25.04 -11.99 -15.23
C GLY A 152 24.88 -10.47 -15.26
N MET A 153 24.01 -9.89 -16.11
CA MET A 153 23.72 -8.45 -16.02
C MET A 153 22.93 -8.12 -14.74
N SER A 154 23.57 -7.41 -13.81
CA SER A 154 22.97 -6.94 -12.56
C SER A 154 21.89 -5.87 -12.82
N LYS A 155 20.69 -6.07 -12.26
CA LYS A 155 19.59 -5.09 -12.29
C LYS A 155 19.93 -3.88 -11.39
N GLU A 156 20.60 -4.15 -10.29
CA GLU A 156 20.98 -3.26 -9.20
C GLU A 156 22.01 -2.21 -9.66
N ALA A 157 22.87 -2.58 -10.62
CA ALA A 157 23.82 -1.68 -11.26
C ALA A 157 23.15 -0.62 -12.18
N VAL A 158 21.83 -0.67 -12.38
CA VAL A 158 21.08 0.29 -13.20
C VAL A 158 20.50 1.42 -12.33
N ARG A 159 21.25 2.51 -12.16
CA ARG A 159 20.74 3.72 -11.50
C ARG A 159 19.60 4.37 -12.32
N ASN A 160 18.60 4.92 -11.64
CA ASN A 160 17.44 5.59 -12.27
C ASN A 160 17.68 7.08 -12.61
N ASP A 161 18.83 7.64 -12.26
CA ASP A 161 19.10 9.09 -12.34
C ASP A 161 19.06 9.65 -13.78
N ARG A 162 17.91 10.23 -14.16
CA ARG A 162 17.85 11.28 -15.21
C ARG A 162 16.58 12.14 -15.17
N ASN A 163 16.36 12.82 -14.04
CA ASN A 163 15.60 14.09 -14.06
C ASN A 163 16.35 15.09 -14.94
N LYS A 164 16.01 15.15 -16.24
CA LYS A 164 16.55 16.15 -17.17
C LYS A 164 15.40 16.76 -17.96
N LYS A 165 15.02 17.98 -17.57
CA LYS A 165 14.04 18.82 -18.28
C LYS A 165 14.32 18.77 -19.78
N LYS A 166 13.36 18.29 -20.58
CA LYS A 166 13.40 18.42 -22.04
C LYS A 166 12.99 19.84 -22.40
N LYS A 167 13.63 20.40 -23.43
CA LYS A 167 13.00 21.41 -24.28
C LYS A 167 12.06 20.70 -25.23
N ASP A 168 10.94 21.32 -25.54
CA ASP A 168 10.05 20.90 -26.61
C ASP A 168 10.72 21.08 -27.98
N VAL A 169 10.48 20.12 -28.87
CA VAL A 169 10.61 20.27 -30.32
C VAL A 169 9.35 19.63 -30.89
N LYS A 170 8.47 20.45 -31.49
CA LYS A 170 7.21 20.02 -32.07
C LYS A 170 7.47 19.63 -33.53
N GLU A 171 7.13 18.41 -33.91
CA GLU A 171 7.10 17.97 -35.30
C GLU A 171 5.85 17.08 -35.49
N GLU A 172 5.00 17.42 -36.46
CA GLU A 172 3.66 16.84 -36.60
C GLU A 172 3.65 15.66 -37.56
N LEU A 173 3.53 14.45 -37.02
CA LEU A 173 3.07 13.26 -37.72
C LEU A 173 2.20 12.44 -36.76
N VAL A 174 0.99 12.07 -37.19
CA VAL A 174 -0.05 11.47 -36.35
C VAL A 174 0.42 10.11 -35.78
N PRO A 175 0.60 9.97 -34.44
CA PRO A 175 1.01 8.70 -33.83
C PRO A 175 -0.19 7.84 -33.40
N PRO A 176 -0.06 6.50 -33.36
CA PRO A 176 -1.00 5.66 -32.63
C PRO A 176 -0.88 5.93 -31.12
N GLU A 177 -2.01 6.11 -30.41
CA GLU A 177 -2.15 6.52 -28.99
C GLU A 177 -0.81 6.67 -28.25
N SER A 178 -0.20 7.85 -28.31
CA SER A 178 1.11 8.08 -27.67
C SER A 178 0.95 8.05 -26.15
N TYR A 179 1.26 6.91 -25.54
CA TYR A 179 1.25 6.70 -24.08
C TYR A 179 2.38 7.47 -23.37
N GLU A 180 2.37 8.79 -23.52
CA GLU A 180 3.25 9.70 -22.82
C GLU A 180 2.51 10.25 -21.60
N LEU A 181 2.96 9.88 -20.40
CA LEU A 181 2.59 10.58 -19.16
C LEU A 181 2.98 12.05 -19.33
N SER A 182 2.09 12.98 -18.96
CA SER A 182 2.51 14.36 -18.71
C SER A 182 3.54 14.39 -17.58
N GLY A 183 4.32 15.48 -17.46
CA GLY A 183 5.28 15.63 -16.37
C GLY A 183 4.62 15.51 -14.98
N GLU A 184 3.41 16.05 -14.85
CA GLU A 184 2.58 15.99 -13.64
C GLU A 184 2.13 14.56 -13.33
N LEU A 185 1.71 13.79 -14.33
CA LEU A 185 1.25 12.41 -14.16
C LEU A 185 2.42 11.46 -13.90
N GLU A 186 3.59 11.73 -14.48
CA GLU A 186 4.83 11.03 -14.15
C GLU A 186 5.30 11.37 -12.72
N GLU A 187 5.11 12.61 -12.25
CA GLU A 187 5.36 12.99 -10.86
C GLU A 187 4.37 12.29 -9.89
N LEU A 188 3.08 12.19 -10.24
CA LEU A 188 2.08 11.44 -9.46
C LEU A 188 2.47 9.96 -9.32
N VAL A 189 2.78 9.28 -10.43
CA VAL A 189 3.25 7.88 -10.44
C VAL A 189 4.47 7.70 -9.52
N ASN A 190 5.46 8.60 -9.61
CA ASN A 190 6.65 8.53 -8.77
C ASN A 190 6.34 8.76 -7.27
N LYS A 191 5.45 9.70 -6.93
CA LYS A 191 5.02 9.94 -5.54
C LYS A 191 4.29 8.73 -4.96
N VAL A 192 3.33 8.17 -5.68
CA VAL A 192 2.56 6.99 -5.22
C VAL A 192 3.46 5.75 -5.10
N SER A 193 4.33 5.50 -6.09
CA SER A 193 5.28 4.38 -6.03
C SER A 193 6.22 4.49 -4.84
N LYS A 194 6.77 5.69 -4.57
CA LYS A 194 7.62 5.91 -3.40
C LYS A 194 6.84 5.79 -2.10
N ALA A 195 5.65 6.37 -2.00
CA ALA A 195 4.80 6.25 -0.80
C ALA A 195 4.48 4.78 -0.48
N HIS A 196 4.26 3.94 -1.50
CA HIS A 196 4.08 2.51 -1.32
C HIS A 196 5.37 1.86 -0.80
N GLN A 197 6.50 2.03 -1.48
CA GLN A 197 7.78 1.40 -1.10
C GLN A 197 8.29 1.86 0.29
N ASP A 198 8.19 3.15 0.63
CA ASP A 198 8.57 3.71 1.94
C ASP A 198 7.69 3.19 3.10
N THR A 199 6.52 2.62 2.81
CA THR A 199 5.57 2.08 3.82
C THR A 199 5.36 0.58 3.73
N PHE A 200 5.82 -0.06 2.66
CA PHE A 200 5.67 -1.49 2.41
C PHE A 200 6.87 -2.00 1.59
N PRO A 201 7.93 -2.53 2.25
CA PRO A 201 9.11 -3.01 1.54
C PRO A 201 8.78 -4.21 0.65
N SER A 202 9.49 -4.29 -0.47
CA SER A 202 9.31 -5.32 -1.50
C SER A 202 9.74 -6.69 -0.97
N LEU A 203 9.09 -7.78 -1.40
CA LEU A 203 9.35 -9.15 -0.91
C LEU A 203 10.84 -9.57 -0.98
N LEU A 204 11.57 -9.07 -1.97
CA LEU A 204 13.00 -9.35 -2.21
C LEU A 204 13.97 -8.61 -1.26
N GLN A 205 13.47 -7.66 -0.46
CA GLN A 205 14.27 -6.85 0.47
C GLN A 205 14.20 -7.37 1.92
N LEU A 206 13.36 -8.37 2.18
CA LEU A 206 13.10 -8.89 3.53
C LEU A 206 14.03 -10.05 3.87
N GLY A 207 14.63 -9.99 5.06
CA GLY A 207 15.32 -11.12 5.67
C GLY A 207 14.31 -12.18 6.13
N LYS A 208 13.93 -13.09 5.22
CA LYS A 208 12.91 -14.12 5.50
C LYS A 208 13.35 -15.05 6.62
N TYR A 209 12.45 -15.30 7.56
CA TYR A 209 12.61 -16.34 8.59
C TYR A 209 11.30 -17.13 8.75
N HIS A 210 11.40 -18.34 9.31
CA HIS A 210 10.28 -19.25 9.51
C HIS A 210 10.09 -19.56 10.99
N THR A 211 8.90 -20.07 11.33
CA THR A 211 8.59 -20.65 12.64
C THR A 211 8.03 -22.06 12.45
N ASN A 212 8.21 -22.92 13.45
CA ASN A 212 7.71 -24.30 13.42
C ASN A 212 6.33 -24.43 14.12
N SER A 213 5.79 -23.36 14.71
CA SER A 213 4.50 -23.39 15.42
C SER A 213 3.37 -23.81 14.47
N SER A 214 2.55 -24.78 14.92
CA SER A 214 1.34 -25.29 14.25
C SER A 214 1.44 -25.41 12.72
N ALA A 215 2.56 -25.98 12.23
CA ALA A 215 2.91 -25.96 10.82
C ALA A 215 2.25 -27.05 9.96
N GLU A 216 1.89 -28.18 10.57
CA GLU A 216 1.50 -29.41 9.86
C GLU A 216 -0.02 -29.59 9.73
N GLN A 217 -0.78 -29.24 10.77
CA GLN A 217 -2.23 -29.45 10.85
C GLN A 217 -2.98 -28.13 11.09
N ARG A 218 -4.18 -28.01 10.50
CA ARG A 218 -5.06 -26.85 10.76
C ARG A 218 -5.71 -27.02 12.13
N VAL A 219 -5.56 -26.01 12.99
CA VAL A 219 -6.29 -25.82 14.25
C VAL A 219 -7.19 -24.59 14.12
N GLN A 220 -8.12 -24.38 15.07
CA GLN A 220 -8.99 -23.20 15.05
C GLN A 220 -8.20 -21.90 15.17
N LEU A 221 -7.31 -21.83 16.18
CA LEU A 221 -6.41 -20.69 16.41
C LEU A 221 -5.16 -21.16 17.16
N ASP A 222 -3.98 -20.71 16.73
CA ASP A 222 -2.72 -20.77 17.47
C ASP A 222 -2.49 -19.39 18.09
N LEU A 223 -2.52 -19.29 19.43
CA LEU A 223 -2.41 -18.03 20.13
C LEU A 223 -1.05 -17.34 19.94
N GLY A 224 0.04 -18.11 19.81
CA GLY A 224 1.38 -17.55 19.58
C GLY A 224 1.55 -17.00 18.15
N LEU A 225 0.92 -17.64 17.17
CA LEU A 225 0.82 -17.10 15.81
C LEU A 225 -0.13 -15.90 15.74
N TRP A 226 -1.25 -15.92 16.47
CA TRP A 226 -2.19 -14.79 16.58
C TRP A 226 -1.55 -13.54 17.20
N ASP A 227 -0.80 -13.68 18.29
CA ASP A 227 -0.13 -12.55 18.94
C ASP A 227 0.86 -11.88 17.97
N LYS A 228 1.61 -12.67 17.20
CA LYS A 228 2.52 -12.14 16.16
C LYS A 228 1.76 -11.55 14.98
N PHE A 229 0.71 -12.21 14.50
CA PHE A 229 -0.11 -11.72 13.40
C PHE A 229 -0.81 -10.39 13.74
N SER A 230 -1.35 -10.25 14.94
CA SER A 230 -2.04 -9.03 15.39
C SER A 230 -1.08 -7.88 15.70
N GLU A 231 0.11 -8.16 16.25
CA GLU A 231 1.22 -7.20 16.37
C GLU A 231 1.65 -6.67 14.99
N LEU A 232 1.87 -7.56 14.01
CA LEU A 232 2.30 -7.22 12.66
C LEU A 232 1.19 -6.51 11.85
N SER A 233 -0.07 -6.91 12.03
CA SER A 233 -1.24 -6.27 11.43
C SER A 233 -1.41 -4.83 11.94
N THR A 234 -1.31 -4.62 13.26
CA THR A 234 -1.35 -3.29 13.88
C THR A 234 -0.27 -2.38 13.28
N LYS A 235 0.98 -2.86 13.16
CA LYS A 235 2.07 -2.13 12.50
C LYS A 235 1.78 -1.85 11.02
N CYS A 236 1.13 -2.78 10.31
CA CYS A 236 0.77 -2.59 8.91
C CYS A 236 -0.34 -1.54 8.72
N ILE A 237 -1.34 -1.49 9.60
CA ILE A 237 -2.40 -0.46 9.60
C ILE A 237 -1.80 0.94 9.79
N ILE A 238 -0.88 1.11 10.74
CA ILE A 238 -0.12 2.37 10.91
C ILE A 238 0.58 2.75 9.59
N LYS A 239 1.19 1.77 8.90
CA LYS A 239 1.80 1.94 7.58
C LYS A 239 0.80 2.11 6.41
N ILE A 240 -0.51 1.94 6.61
CA ILE A 240 -1.55 2.29 5.65
C ILE A 240 -1.99 3.75 5.85
N VAL A 241 -2.16 4.19 7.10
CA VAL A 241 -2.39 5.61 7.42
C VAL A 241 -1.21 6.48 6.98
N GLU A 242 0.02 6.01 7.20
CA GLU A 242 1.25 6.64 6.69
C GLU A 242 1.35 6.65 5.16
N PHE A 243 0.77 5.67 4.46
CA PHE A 243 0.71 5.64 3.00
C PHE A 243 -0.30 6.69 2.50
N ALA A 244 -1.51 6.70 3.06
CA ALA A 244 -2.56 7.66 2.76
C ALA A 244 -2.09 9.12 2.91
N LYS A 245 -1.47 9.46 4.06
CA LYS A 245 -0.90 10.80 4.32
C LYS A 245 0.24 11.22 3.37
N ARG A 246 0.78 10.31 2.55
CA ARG A 246 1.79 10.59 1.51
C ARG A 246 1.21 10.65 0.08
N LEU A 247 -0.07 10.32 -0.11
CA LEU A 247 -0.73 10.45 -1.42
C LEU A 247 -1.03 11.94 -1.71
N PRO A 248 -0.73 12.45 -2.93
CA PRO A 248 -1.10 13.81 -3.31
C PRO A 248 -2.59 14.07 -3.13
N GLY A 249 -2.94 15.18 -2.48
CA GLY A 249 -4.32 15.63 -2.27
C GLY A 249 -5.12 14.92 -1.16
N PHE A 250 -4.70 13.75 -0.66
CA PHE A 250 -5.44 13.02 0.39
C PHE A 250 -5.62 13.88 1.66
N THR A 251 -4.56 14.58 2.09
CA THR A 251 -4.59 15.47 3.26
C THR A 251 -5.32 16.81 3.02
N THR A 252 -6.00 16.99 1.88
CA THR A 252 -6.85 18.17 1.59
C THR A 252 -8.35 17.82 1.53
N LEU A 253 -8.70 16.56 1.76
CA LEU A 253 -10.05 16.12 2.13
C LEU A 253 -10.32 16.46 3.61
N THR A 254 -11.58 16.44 4.04
CA THR A 254 -11.93 16.66 5.46
C THR A 254 -11.37 15.54 6.34
N ILE A 255 -11.34 15.75 7.67
CA ILE A 255 -10.87 14.72 8.60
C ILE A 255 -11.89 13.57 8.68
N ALA A 256 -13.19 13.84 8.52
CA ALA A 256 -14.22 12.82 8.40
C ALA A 256 -13.99 11.95 7.16
N ASP A 257 -13.90 12.55 5.97
CA ASP A 257 -13.61 11.85 4.71
C ASP A 257 -12.32 11.01 4.80
N GLN A 258 -11.24 11.56 5.37
CA GLN A 258 -10.00 10.81 5.55
C GLN A 258 -10.18 9.58 6.44
N ILE A 259 -11.02 9.63 7.50
CA ILE A 259 -11.34 8.49 8.36
C ILE A 259 -12.25 7.49 7.63
N THR A 260 -13.32 7.96 6.98
CA THR A 260 -14.27 7.14 6.20
C THR A 260 -13.57 6.33 5.11
N LEU A 261 -12.71 6.99 4.31
CA LEU A 261 -11.89 6.32 3.28
C LEU A 261 -10.89 5.34 3.91
N LEU A 262 -10.21 5.71 5.01
CA LEU A 262 -9.24 4.84 5.67
C LEU A 262 -9.89 3.59 6.26
N LYS A 263 -11.04 3.69 6.94
CA LYS A 263 -11.77 2.53 7.47
C LYS A 263 -12.23 1.60 6.36
N SER A 264 -13.00 2.15 5.41
CA SER A 264 -13.65 1.36 4.35
C SER A 264 -12.65 0.68 3.38
N ALA A 265 -11.42 1.16 3.28
CA ALA A 265 -10.37 0.57 2.44
C ALA A 265 -9.21 -0.11 3.20
N CYS A 266 -9.19 -0.08 4.55
CA CYS A 266 -8.06 -0.61 5.32
C CYS A 266 -7.79 -2.08 4.98
N LEU A 267 -8.87 -2.87 4.95
CA LEU A 267 -8.82 -4.31 4.73
C LEU A 267 -8.51 -4.68 3.28
N ASP A 268 -9.00 -3.89 2.31
CA ASP A 268 -8.62 -4.00 0.89
C ASP A 268 -7.09 -3.89 0.75
N ILE A 269 -6.51 -2.88 1.39
CA ILE A 269 -5.07 -2.59 1.29
C ILE A 269 -4.24 -3.64 2.05
N LEU A 270 -4.71 -4.12 3.21
CA LEU A 270 -4.07 -5.24 3.94
C LEU A 270 -4.05 -6.53 3.10
N MET A 271 -5.20 -6.90 2.51
CA MET A 271 -5.35 -8.12 1.71
C MET A 271 -4.53 -8.05 0.42
N LEU A 272 -4.54 -6.92 -0.29
CA LEU A 272 -3.69 -6.69 -1.46
C LEU A 272 -2.19 -6.77 -1.10
N ARG A 273 -1.79 -6.14 0.01
CA ARG A 273 -0.40 -6.15 0.50
C ARG A 273 0.10 -7.54 0.86
N ILE A 274 -0.67 -8.37 1.59
CA ILE A 274 -0.22 -9.73 1.92
C ILE A 274 -0.21 -10.65 0.69
N CYS A 275 -1.13 -10.45 -0.26
CA CYS A 275 -1.16 -11.24 -1.49
C CYS A 275 0.02 -10.97 -2.44
N THR A 276 0.57 -9.75 -2.47
CA THR A 276 1.84 -9.47 -3.20
C THR A 276 3.10 -9.94 -2.47
N ARG A 277 2.95 -10.55 -1.28
CA ARG A 277 4.02 -11.24 -0.54
C ARG A 277 3.98 -12.78 -0.66
N TYR A 278 3.09 -13.30 -1.51
CA TYR A 278 2.98 -14.73 -1.79
C TYR A 278 4.21 -15.25 -2.55
N THR A 279 4.74 -16.41 -2.13
CA THR A 279 5.85 -17.10 -2.80
C THR A 279 5.34 -18.48 -3.27
N PRO A 280 5.01 -18.64 -4.57
CA PRO A 280 4.30 -19.81 -5.08
C PRO A 280 5.03 -21.14 -4.89
N GLU A 281 6.36 -21.13 -4.98
CA GLU A 281 7.20 -22.33 -4.95
C GLU A 281 7.25 -23.01 -3.57
N GLN A 282 6.77 -22.34 -2.52
CA GLN A 282 6.66 -22.90 -1.16
C GLN A 282 5.23 -22.79 -0.59
N ASP A 283 4.27 -22.23 -1.33
CA ASP A 283 2.91 -21.89 -0.85
C ASP A 283 2.93 -21.11 0.49
N THR A 284 3.71 -20.03 0.52
CA THR A 284 3.96 -19.19 1.72
C THR A 284 3.64 -17.71 1.49
N MET A 285 3.37 -16.97 2.58
CA MET A 285 3.28 -15.50 2.57
C MET A 285 4.25 -14.89 3.61
N THR A 286 4.90 -13.78 3.26
CA THR A 286 5.91 -13.10 4.10
C THR A 286 5.43 -11.75 4.65
N PHE A 287 5.35 -11.63 5.98
CA PHE A 287 5.05 -10.38 6.69
C PHE A 287 6.23 -9.40 6.67
N SER A 288 5.98 -8.14 7.01
CA SER A 288 6.95 -7.04 6.81
C SER A 288 8.14 -7.02 7.77
N ASP A 289 8.20 -7.93 8.74
CA ASP A 289 9.37 -8.21 9.58
C ASP A 289 10.25 -9.35 9.03
N GLY A 290 9.76 -10.10 8.04
CA GLY A 290 10.40 -11.29 7.49
C GLY A 290 9.71 -12.61 7.86
N LEU A 291 8.74 -12.62 8.78
CA LEU A 291 8.04 -13.84 9.18
C LEU A 291 7.33 -14.46 7.97
N THR A 292 7.70 -15.69 7.62
CA THR A 292 7.19 -16.37 6.43
C THR A 292 6.43 -17.63 6.84
N LEU A 293 5.09 -17.56 6.71
CA LEU A 293 4.16 -18.61 7.12
C LEU A 293 3.66 -19.41 5.90
N ASN A 294 3.51 -20.72 6.07
CA ASN A 294 2.83 -21.57 5.07
C ASN A 294 1.29 -21.40 5.15
N ARG A 295 0.55 -21.98 4.21
CA ARG A 295 -0.93 -21.96 4.19
C ARG A 295 -1.56 -22.41 5.52
N THR A 296 -1.09 -23.51 6.11
CA THR A 296 -1.59 -24.04 7.39
C THR A 296 -1.35 -23.06 8.54
N GLN A 297 -0.18 -22.43 8.60
CA GLN A 297 0.15 -21.43 9.61
C GLN A 297 -0.64 -20.14 9.42
N MET A 298 -0.90 -19.72 8.18
CA MET A 298 -1.77 -18.57 7.89
C MET A 298 -3.21 -18.81 8.38
N HIS A 299 -3.75 -20.02 8.18
CA HIS A 299 -5.03 -20.43 8.77
C HIS A 299 -5.00 -20.31 10.29
N ASN A 300 -4.02 -20.93 10.92
CA ASN A 300 -3.87 -21.02 12.37
C ASN A 300 -3.55 -19.67 13.04
N ALA A 301 -2.95 -18.72 12.32
CA ALA A 301 -2.68 -17.36 12.77
C ALA A 301 -3.94 -16.45 12.82
N GLY A 302 -5.09 -16.95 12.37
CA GLY A 302 -6.39 -16.27 12.51
C GLY A 302 -7.20 -16.16 11.23
N PHE A 303 -6.62 -16.37 10.03
CA PHE A 303 -7.38 -16.29 8.77
C PHE A 303 -8.49 -17.34 8.70
N GLY A 304 -8.29 -18.53 9.29
CA GLY A 304 -9.30 -19.59 9.31
C GLY A 304 -9.89 -19.88 7.92
N PRO A 305 -11.22 -19.87 7.74
CA PRO A 305 -11.86 -20.08 6.44
C PRO A 305 -11.42 -19.15 5.30
N LEU A 306 -10.87 -17.96 5.59
CA LEU A 306 -10.41 -17.03 4.55
C LEU A 306 -9.16 -17.50 3.83
N THR A 307 -8.34 -18.36 4.45
CA THR A 307 -7.01 -18.70 3.96
C THR A 307 -7.02 -19.14 2.50
N ASP A 308 -7.91 -20.06 2.13
CA ASP A 308 -7.91 -20.61 0.77
C ASP A 308 -8.42 -19.61 -0.27
N LEU A 309 -9.29 -18.66 0.13
CA LEU A 309 -9.74 -17.55 -0.72
C LEU A 309 -8.63 -16.51 -0.94
N VAL A 310 -7.92 -16.12 0.13
CA VAL A 310 -6.80 -15.16 0.09
C VAL A 310 -5.64 -15.72 -0.74
N PHE A 311 -5.28 -16.99 -0.54
CA PHE A 311 -4.26 -17.67 -1.35
C PHE A 311 -4.71 -17.85 -2.81
N ALA A 312 -5.99 -18.15 -3.08
CA ALA A 312 -6.50 -18.21 -4.45
C ALA A 312 -6.41 -16.84 -5.16
N PHE A 313 -6.74 -15.75 -4.46
CA PHE A 313 -6.59 -14.39 -4.99
C PHE A 313 -5.12 -14.03 -5.26
N ALA A 314 -4.20 -14.36 -4.34
CA ALA A 314 -2.76 -14.20 -4.56
C ALA A 314 -2.29 -14.95 -5.83
N GLY A 315 -2.76 -16.19 -6.03
CA GLY A 315 -2.54 -16.96 -7.25
C GLY A 315 -3.09 -16.27 -8.52
N GLN A 316 -4.20 -15.54 -8.43
CA GLN A 316 -4.75 -14.74 -9.54
C GLN A 316 -3.97 -13.44 -9.82
N LEU A 317 -3.15 -12.95 -8.89
CA LEU A 317 -2.27 -11.81 -9.13
C LEU A 317 -1.00 -12.19 -9.91
N LEU A 318 -0.52 -13.44 -9.80
CA LEU A 318 0.71 -13.88 -10.48
C LEU A 318 0.71 -13.64 -12.01
N PRO A 319 -0.36 -13.98 -12.77
CA PRO A 319 -0.39 -13.74 -14.21
C PRO A 319 -0.51 -12.26 -14.61
N LEU A 320 -0.74 -11.36 -13.64
CA LEU A 320 -0.73 -9.92 -13.86
C LEU A 320 0.70 -9.36 -13.89
N GLU A 321 1.69 -10.08 -13.33
CA GLU A 321 3.11 -9.68 -13.31
C GLU A 321 3.30 -8.26 -12.71
N MET A 322 2.53 -7.93 -11.67
CA MET A 322 2.48 -6.59 -11.03
C MET A 322 3.80 -6.20 -10.37
N ASP A 323 4.03 -4.90 -10.21
CA ASP A 323 5.13 -4.34 -9.44
C ASP A 323 4.65 -3.36 -8.35
N ASP A 324 5.57 -2.87 -7.53
CA ASP A 324 5.30 -1.96 -6.42
C ASP A 324 4.57 -0.68 -6.87
N THR A 325 4.82 -0.22 -8.10
CA THR A 325 4.17 0.98 -8.67
C THR A 325 2.69 0.70 -8.99
N GLU A 326 2.39 -0.40 -9.68
CA GLU A 326 0.99 -0.80 -9.93
C GLU A 326 0.26 -1.18 -8.64
N THR A 327 0.94 -1.83 -7.70
CA THR A 327 0.38 -2.19 -6.39
C THR A 327 0.07 -0.94 -5.57
N GLY A 328 0.97 0.05 -5.58
CA GLY A 328 0.76 1.36 -4.97
C GLY A 328 -0.40 2.13 -5.58
N LEU A 329 -0.49 2.19 -6.92
CA LEU A 329 -1.60 2.84 -7.61
C LEU A 329 -2.94 2.14 -7.35
N LEU A 330 -3.00 0.80 -7.38
CA LEU A 330 -4.21 0.04 -7.08
C LEU A 330 -4.63 0.19 -5.60
N SER A 331 -3.67 0.29 -4.68
CA SER A 331 -3.93 0.62 -3.27
C SER A 331 -4.50 2.04 -3.12
N ALA A 332 -3.97 3.02 -3.87
CA ALA A 332 -4.44 4.40 -3.84
C ALA A 332 -5.84 4.57 -4.42
N ILE A 333 -6.17 3.86 -5.52
CA ILE A 333 -7.51 3.81 -6.11
C ILE A 333 -8.51 3.17 -5.13
N SER A 334 -8.14 2.04 -4.49
CA SER A 334 -9.01 1.37 -3.52
C SER A 334 -9.30 2.22 -2.27
N LEU A 335 -8.32 3.05 -1.86
CA LEU A 335 -8.44 4.02 -0.77
C LEU A 335 -9.32 5.22 -1.15
N ILE A 336 -8.99 5.88 -2.25
CA ILE A 336 -9.66 7.12 -2.69
C ILE A 336 -10.76 6.71 -3.65
N SER A 337 -11.97 6.44 -3.14
CA SER A 337 -13.16 6.11 -3.93
C SER A 337 -14.35 6.92 -3.42
N GLY A 338 -15.11 7.61 -4.30
CA GLY A 338 -16.30 8.38 -3.90
C GLY A 338 -17.55 7.53 -3.66
N ASP A 339 -17.46 6.20 -3.84
CA ASP A 339 -18.56 5.25 -3.64
C ASP A 339 -18.66 4.69 -2.20
N ARG A 340 -17.97 5.32 -1.24
CA ARG A 340 -18.09 4.99 0.18
C ARG A 340 -19.25 5.80 0.79
N MET A 341 -19.98 5.19 1.72
CA MET A 341 -21.00 5.88 2.54
C MET A 341 -20.33 6.96 3.41
N ASP A 342 -21.12 7.93 3.88
CA ASP A 342 -20.71 8.94 4.87
C ASP A 342 -19.49 9.79 4.48
N LEU A 343 -19.41 10.14 3.19
CA LEU A 343 -18.51 11.17 2.67
C LEU A 343 -19.19 12.54 2.65
N GLU A 344 -18.50 13.56 3.13
CA GLU A 344 -18.89 14.97 3.09
C GLU A 344 -18.65 15.58 1.70
N GLU A 345 -17.54 15.23 1.04
CA GLU A 345 -17.17 15.77 -0.29
C GLU A 345 -16.96 14.66 -1.36
N PRO A 346 -17.90 13.73 -1.62
CA PRO A 346 -17.67 12.57 -2.49
C PRO A 346 -17.22 12.94 -3.93
N GLN A 347 -17.76 14.02 -4.52
CA GLN A 347 -17.36 14.46 -5.87
C GLN A 347 -15.96 15.10 -5.91
N LYS A 348 -15.33 15.36 -4.75
CA LYS A 348 -13.93 15.77 -4.62
C LYS A 348 -13.03 14.54 -4.48
N VAL A 349 -13.51 13.48 -3.83
CA VAL A 349 -12.85 12.17 -3.78
C VAL A 349 -12.76 11.55 -5.18
N ASP A 350 -13.84 11.57 -5.96
CA ASP A 350 -13.83 11.05 -7.34
C ASP A 350 -12.81 11.77 -8.23
N LYS A 351 -12.80 13.11 -8.20
CA LYS A 351 -11.81 13.94 -8.92
C LYS A 351 -10.38 13.70 -8.46
N LEU A 352 -10.18 13.20 -7.25
CA LEU A 352 -8.87 12.79 -6.73
C LEU A 352 -8.49 11.37 -7.19
N GLN A 353 -9.48 10.51 -7.47
CA GLN A 353 -9.28 9.17 -8.04
C GLN A 353 -8.98 9.19 -9.54
N GLU A 354 -9.65 10.05 -10.32
CA GLU A 354 -9.46 10.22 -11.78
C GLU A 354 -7.99 10.18 -12.25
N PRO A 355 -7.06 11.01 -11.72
CA PRO A 355 -5.67 10.99 -12.16
C PRO A 355 -4.90 9.73 -11.73
N LEU A 356 -5.33 9.02 -10.67
CA LEU A 356 -4.74 7.74 -10.26
C LEU A 356 -5.11 6.61 -11.23
N LEU A 357 -6.36 6.61 -11.73
CA LEU A 357 -6.84 5.69 -12.75
C LEU A 357 -6.07 5.88 -14.08
N GLU A 358 -5.92 7.11 -14.54
CA GLU A 358 -5.18 7.41 -15.78
C GLU A 358 -3.67 7.14 -15.63
N ALA A 359 -3.09 7.44 -14.46
CA ALA A 359 -1.72 7.05 -14.12
C ALA A 359 -1.51 5.54 -14.24
N LEU A 360 -2.39 4.72 -13.64
CA LEU A 360 -2.32 3.25 -13.74
C LEU A 360 -2.50 2.77 -15.19
N LYS A 361 -3.46 3.33 -15.93
CA LYS A 361 -3.72 3.03 -17.36
C LYS A 361 -2.48 3.27 -18.23
N ILE A 362 -1.87 4.44 -18.16
CA ILE A 362 -0.71 4.78 -18.99
C ILE A 362 0.53 4.02 -18.51
N TYR A 363 0.75 3.86 -17.20
CA TYR A 363 1.89 3.11 -16.68
C TYR A 363 1.86 1.63 -17.09
N ALA A 364 0.71 0.96 -16.93
CA ALA A 364 0.53 -0.43 -17.32
C ALA A 364 0.75 -0.66 -18.83
N ARG A 365 0.18 0.22 -19.67
CA ARG A 365 0.36 0.19 -21.14
C ARG A 365 1.82 0.48 -21.54
N ARG A 366 2.49 1.45 -20.90
CA ARG A 366 3.93 1.73 -21.09
C ARG A 366 4.80 0.51 -20.76
N ARG A 367 4.53 -0.20 -19.66
CA ARG A 367 5.33 -1.35 -19.22
C ARG A 367 5.05 -2.62 -20.01
N ARG A 368 3.82 -2.80 -20.50
CA ARG A 368 3.38 -3.95 -21.32
C ARG A 368 2.71 -3.52 -22.64
N PRO A 369 3.45 -2.94 -23.62
CA PRO A 369 2.85 -2.46 -24.87
C PRO A 369 2.05 -3.52 -25.64
N ASN A 370 2.48 -4.78 -25.57
CA ASN A 370 1.84 -5.91 -26.25
C ASN A 370 0.67 -6.54 -25.44
N LYS A 371 0.36 -6.03 -24.23
CA LYS A 371 -0.76 -6.51 -23.40
C LYS A 371 -1.60 -5.32 -22.87
N PRO A 372 -2.25 -4.50 -23.73
CA PRO A 372 -3.02 -3.32 -23.28
C PRO A 372 -4.22 -3.68 -22.38
N HIS A 373 -4.73 -4.91 -22.48
CA HIS A 373 -5.80 -5.46 -21.63
C HIS A 373 -5.41 -5.65 -20.15
N MET A 374 -4.14 -5.44 -19.78
CA MET A 374 -3.69 -5.66 -18.39
C MET A 374 -4.21 -4.58 -17.43
N PHE A 375 -4.42 -3.34 -17.91
CA PHE A 375 -5.05 -2.28 -17.11
C PHE A 375 -6.44 -2.68 -16.57
N PRO A 376 -7.45 -3.01 -17.42
CA PRO A 376 -8.76 -3.41 -16.91
C PRO A 376 -8.69 -4.73 -16.12
N ARG A 377 -7.79 -5.67 -16.45
CA ARG A 377 -7.62 -6.90 -15.66
C ARG A 377 -7.10 -6.66 -14.25
N MET A 378 -6.27 -5.64 -14.02
CA MET A 378 -5.87 -5.22 -12.67
C MET A 378 -7.00 -4.46 -11.96
N LEU A 379 -7.69 -3.56 -12.66
CA LEU A 379 -8.78 -2.78 -12.06
C LEU A 379 -9.93 -3.68 -11.56
N MET A 380 -10.28 -4.72 -12.32
CA MET A 380 -11.29 -5.71 -11.90
C MET A 380 -10.88 -6.54 -10.68
N LYS A 381 -9.60 -6.59 -10.29
CA LYS A 381 -9.19 -7.23 -9.02
C LYS A 381 -9.68 -6.45 -7.80
N ILE A 382 -10.05 -5.18 -7.92
CA ILE A 382 -10.69 -4.43 -6.82
C ILE A 382 -12.06 -5.03 -6.48
N THR A 383 -12.81 -5.52 -7.48
CA THR A 383 -14.11 -6.16 -7.26
C THR A 383 -13.97 -7.47 -6.48
N ASP A 384 -13.00 -8.32 -6.84
CA ASP A 384 -12.69 -9.54 -6.08
C ASP A 384 -12.21 -9.19 -4.67
N LEU A 385 -11.32 -8.20 -4.55
CA LEU A 385 -10.70 -7.74 -3.30
C LEU A 385 -11.74 -7.26 -2.29
N ARG A 386 -12.71 -6.43 -2.72
CA ARG A 386 -13.83 -5.99 -1.86
C ARG A 386 -14.61 -7.18 -1.30
N GLY A 387 -14.90 -8.19 -2.13
CA GLY A 387 -15.58 -9.43 -1.69
C GLY A 387 -14.75 -10.31 -0.74
N ILE A 388 -13.42 -10.19 -0.76
CA ILE A 388 -12.52 -10.80 0.24
C ILE A 388 -12.54 -9.98 1.54
N SER A 389 -12.53 -8.65 1.44
CA SER A 389 -12.57 -7.73 2.58
C SER A 389 -13.86 -7.83 3.39
N THR A 390 -15.04 -7.98 2.76
CA THR A 390 -16.31 -8.21 3.47
C THR A 390 -16.22 -9.43 4.39
N LYS A 391 -15.77 -10.56 3.85
CA LYS A 391 -15.52 -11.80 4.62
C LYS A 391 -14.37 -11.65 5.63
N GLY A 392 -13.43 -10.76 5.34
CA GLY A 392 -12.40 -10.29 6.27
C GLY A 392 -12.98 -9.66 7.53
N ALA A 393 -13.95 -8.76 7.39
CA ALA A 393 -14.64 -8.12 8.52
C ALA A 393 -15.51 -9.12 9.29
N GLU A 394 -16.25 -10.00 8.59
CA GLU A 394 -16.96 -11.14 9.19
C GLU A 394 -16.02 -12.00 10.05
N ARG A 395 -14.84 -12.37 9.52
CA ARG A 395 -13.84 -13.15 10.28
C ARG A 395 -13.32 -12.38 11.49
N ALA A 396 -13.05 -11.08 11.37
CA ALA A 396 -12.61 -10.24 12.48
C ALA A 396 -13.64 -10.21 13.63
N LEU A 397 -14.94 -10.25 13.33
CA LEU A 397 -15.99 -10.42 14.34
C LEU A 397 -15.93 -11.81 15.00
N THR A 398 -15.86 -12.90 14.23
CA THR A 398 -15.78 -14.26 14.82
C THR A 398 -14.52 -14.48 15.68
N LEU A 399 -13.39 -13.88 15.29
CA LEU A 399 -12.13 -13.98 16.03
C LEU A 399 -12.26 -13.47 17.47
N LYS A 400 -13.12 -12.48 17.74
CA LYS A 400 -13.40 -11.98 19.10
C LYS A 400 -13.84 -13.07 20.09
N MET A 401 -14.47 -14.14 19.59
CA MET A 401 -14.96 -15.25 20.40
C MET A 401 -13.93 -16.38 20.57
N GLU A 402 -12.86 -16.36 19.78
CA GLU A 402 -11.78 -17.37 19.80
C GLU A 402 -10.55 -16.89 20.60
N ILE A 403 -10.35 -15.58 20.70
CA ILE A 403 -9.24 -14.99 21.46
C ILE A 403 -9.59 -14.85 22.95
N PRO A 404 -8.65 -15.15 23.88
CA PRO A 404 -8.89 -15.07 25.33
C PRO A 404 -8.85 -13.64 25.90
N GLY A 405 -8.73 -12.62 25.05
CA GLY A 405 -8.53 -11.22 25.45
C GLY A 405 -9.06 -10.23 24.41
N PRO A 406 -9.01 -8.91 24.69
CA PRO A 406 -9.59 -7.91 23.80
C PRO A 406 -8.88 -7.83 22.44
N MET A 407 -9.66 -7.80 21.34
CA MET A 407 -9.17 -7.43 20.00
C MET A 407 -8.37 -6.11 20.07
N PRO A 408 -7.13 -6.04 19.54
CA PRO A 408 -6.28 -4.85 19.68
C PRO A 408 -6.96 -3.56 19.20
N PRO A 409 -6.81 -2.42 19.91
CA PRO A 409 -7.64 -1.23 19.68
C PRO A 409 -7.66 -0.73 18.23
N LEU A 410 -6.52 -0.65 17.57
CA LEU A 410 -6.44 -0.17 16.19
C LEU A 410 -7.01 -1.17 15.16
N ILE A 411 -6.98 -2.48 15.44
CA ILE A 411 -7.61 -3.49 14.57
C ILE A 411 -9.13 -3.37 14.70
N ARG A 412 -9.63 -3.28 15.94
CA ARG A 412 -11.04 -3.02 16.26
C ARG A 412 -11.55 -1.74 15.59
N GLU A 413 -10.90 -0.62 15.85
CA GLU A 413 -11.29 0.73 15.38
C GLU A 413 -11.37 0.85 13.84
N MET A 414 -10.58 0.05 13.12
CA MET A 414 -10.42 0.12 11.66
C MET A 414 -11.15 -0.98 10.88
N LEU A 415 -11.44 -2.14 11.49
CA LEU A 415 -12.06 -3.29 10.82
C LEU A 415 -13.49 -3.59 11.28
N GLU A 416 -13.96 -2.97 12.38
CA GLU A 416 -15.33 -3.13 12.86
C GLU A 416 -16.21 -1.96 12.39
N ASN A 417 -17.25 -2.27 11.62
CA ASN A 417 -18.25 -1.29 11.22
C ASN A 417 -19.24 -1.08 12.39
N PRO A 418 -19.45 0.17 12.88
CA PRO A 418 -20.25 0.40 14.08
C PRO A 418 -21.73 0.00 13.90
N GLU A 419 -22.27 0.19 12.70
CA GLU A 419 -23.66 -0.12 12.33
C GLU A 419 -24.03 -1.60 12.51
N ALA A 420 -23.05 -2.51 12.46
CA ALA A 420 -23.27 -3.97 12.51
C ALA A 420 -23.79 -4.49 13.87
N PHE A 421 -24.00 -3.62 14.85
CA PHE A 421 -24.55 -3.94 16.17
C PHE A 421 -25.97 -3.43 16.41
N GLU A 422 -26.45 -2.42 15.68
CA GLU A 422 -27.76 -1.78 15.97
C GLU A 422 -28.94 -2.70 15.56
N ASP A 423 -28.83 -3.34 14.38
CA ASP A 423 -29.80 -4.33 13.84
C ASP A 423 -30.06 -5.53 14.78
N GLN A 424 -29.15 -5.85 15.70
CA GLN A 424 -29.32 -6.98 16.62
C GLN A 424 -30.00 -6.56 17.93
N THR A 425 -29.80 -5.32 18.40
CA THR A 425 -30.35 -4.83 19.67
C THR A 425 -31.86 -4.57 19.65
N GLU A 426 -32.45 -4.20 18.52
CA GLU A 426 -33.90 -3.96 18.44
C GLU A 426 -34.74 -5.25 18.30
N SER A 427 -34.11 -6.38 17.96
CA SER A 427 -34.80 -7.64 17.69
C SER A 427 -35.12 -8.51 18.93
N SER A 428 -34.52 -8.22 20.08
CA SER A 428 -34.67 -9.00 21.33
C SER A 428 -35.53 -8.28 22.39
N GLY A 429 -36.42 -7.39 21.97
CA GLY A 429 -37.00 -6.34 22.81
C GLY A 429 -38.43 -6.52 23.34
N GLU A 430 -39.23 -7.48 22.85
CA GLU A 430 -40.62 -7.62 23.30
C GLU A 430 -41.16 -9.07 23.24
N SER A 431 -41.31 -9.70 24.41
CA SER A 431 -42.08 -10.94 24.57
C SER A 431 -42.71 -11.00 25.96
N SER A 432 -44.01 -10.67 26.05
CA SER A 432 -44.78 -10.68 27.31
C SER A 432 -44.90 -12.09 27.90
N PRO A 433 -44.96 -12.24 29.24
CA PRO A 433 -45.28 -13.53 29.86
C PRO A 433 -46.75 -13.92 29.58
N PRO A 434 -47.07 -15.23 29.49
CA PRO A 434 -48.45 -15.69 29.32
C PRO A 434 -49.27 -15.55 30.62
N GLU A 435 -50.56 -15.24 30.49
CA GLU A 435 -51.50 -15.22 31.61
C GLU A 435 -51.88 -16.64 32.06
N GLU A 436 -51.94 -16.88 33.37
CA GLU A 436 -52.44 -18.13 33.94
C GLU A 436 -53.97 -18.17 33.93
N GLY A 437 -54.56 -18.99 33.05
CA GLY A 437 -56.01 -19.15 32.95
C GLY A 437 -56.62 -19.89 34.14
N VAL A 438 -57.19 -19.14 35.09
CA VAL A 438 -57.92 -19.69 36.24
C VAL A 438 -59.21 -20.37 35.79
N MET A 439 -59.28 -21.70 35.86
CA MET A 439 -60.52 -22.44 35.67
C MET A 439 -61.46 -22.26 36.86
N ALA A 440 -62.59 -21.58 36.64
CA ALA A 440 -63.68 -21.52 37.60
C ALA A 440 -64.48 -22.84 37.57
N THR A 441 -64.48 -23.57 38.69
CA THR A 441 -65.34 -24.76 38.88
C THR A 441 -66.62 -24.37 39.63
N ASP A 442 -67.71 -24.14 38.90
CA ASP A 442 -69.02 -23.91 39.50
C ASP A 442 -69.59 -25.21 40.09
N TRP A 443 -70.00 -25.18 41.37
CA TRP A 443 -70.59 -26.33 42.08
C TRP A 443 -71.67 -25.88 43.09
N THR A 444 -72.86 -25.56 42.58
CA THR A 444 -74.13 -25.52 43.33
C THR A 444 -75.28 -25.93 42.40
N ARG A 445 -76.36 -26.59 42.82
CA ARG A 445 -76.65 -27.44 43.99
C ARG A 445 -77.81 -28.38 43.60
N GLU A 446 -78.01 -29.48 44.32
CA GLU A 446 -79.11 -30.44 44.08
C GLU A 446 -80.51 -29.84 44.33
N SER A 447 -81.49 -30.37 43.58
CA SER A 447 -82.97 -30.20 43.69
C SER A 447 -83.56 -28.84 43.26
#